data_AF-A0A084WG38-F1
#
_entry.id   AF-A0A084WG38-F1
#
_cell.length_a   1.000
_cell.length_b   1.000
_cell.length_c   1.000
_cell.angle_alpha   90.00
_cell.angle_beta   90.00
_cell.angle_gamma   90.00
#
_symmetry.space_group_name_H-M   'P 1'
#
loop_
_entity.id
_entity.type
_entity.pdbx_description
1 polymer ?
#
loop_
_entity_poly.entity_id
_entity_poly.type
_entity_poly.pdbx_seq_one_letter_code
_entity_poly.pdbx_strand_id
1 'polypeptide(L)'
;MDFNPLLLASGKRKSAFLPYKPSNTVLTNLQRGNTEANIPSEICLNFHEKTGQGEITEEQVRAEHAVDVPDSNQFTPLHWACYYGQLAAATILIKYVLP
;
A
#
# COMPACT_ATOMS: atom_id res chain seq x y z
N MET A 1 15.63 -11.53 -59.65
CA MET A 1 14.78 -10.31 -59.72
C MET A 1 14.55 -9.95 -58.28
N ASP A 2 15.52 -9.25 -57.68
CA ASP A 2 15.65 -9.22 -56.23
C ASP A 2 15.07 -7.89 -55.75
N PHE A 3 13.92 -7.98 -55.08
CA PHE A 3 13.21 -6.82 -54.58
C PHE A 3 13.97 -6.26 -53.37
N ASN A 4 14.59 -5.09 -53.52
CA ASN A 4 15.27 -4.41 -52.42
C ASN A 4 14.36 -3.29 -51.86
N PRO A 5 13.66 -3.53 -50.73
CA PRO A 5 12.65 -2.62 -50.20
C PRO A 5 13.21 -1.29 -49.66
N LEU A 6 14.54 -1.16 -49.55
CA LEU A 6 15.20 0.03 -49.00
C LEU A 6 15.23 1.23 -49.96
N LEU A 7 14.97 1.02 -51.26
CA LEU A 7 14.98 2.10 -52.26
C LEU A 7 13.70 2.97 -52.22
N LEU A 8 12.65 2.55 -51.51
CA LEU A 8 11.36 3.26 -51.41
C LEU A 8 11.34 4.37 -50.34
N ALA A 9 12.44 4.57 -49.61
CA ALA A 9 12.55 5.53 -48.52
C ALA A 9 13.11 6.92 -48.93
N SER A 10 13.36 7.16 -50.22
CA SER A 10 13.83 8.47 -50.72
C SER A 10 12.68 9.47 -50.87
N GLY A 11 12.07 9.83 -49.75
CA GLY A 11 11.13 10.93 -49.67
C GLY A 11 11.19 11.51 -48.28
N LYS A 12 11.17 12.84 -48.16
CA LYS A 12 11.09 13.61 -46.90
C LYS A 12 9.74 13.39 -46.19
N ARG A 13 9.31 12.14 -46.04
CA ARG A 13 8.13 11.76 -45.28
C ARG A 13 8.58 11.60 -43.84
N LYS A 14 8.25 12.59 -43.00
CA LYS A 14 8.34 12.45 -41.55
C LYS A 14 7.28 11.43 -41.11
N SER A 15 7.56 10.15 -41.33
CA SER A 15 6.76 9.07 -40.77
C SER A 15 6.90 9.13 -39.24
N ALA A 16 5.78 9.16 -38.53
CA ALA A 16 5.76 8.97 -37.07
C ALA A 16 6.22 7.55 -36.67
N PHE A 17 6.34 6.63 -37.65
CA PHE A 17 6.75 5.25 -37.48
C PHE A 17 8.16 5.01 -38.03
N LEU A 18 9.11 5.90 -37.72
CA LEU A 18 10.52 5.52 -37.81
C LEU A 18 10.76 4.36 -36.83
N PRO A 19 11.55 3.32 -37.19
CA PRO A 19 12.02 2.35 -36.22
C PRO A 19 12.63 3.10 -35.04
N TYR A 20 12.05 2.91 -33.85
CA TYR A 20 12.50 3.55 -32.64
C TYR A 20 13.98 3.21 -32.47
N LYS A 21 14.88 4.18 -32.61
CA LYS A 21 16.26 4.01 -32.12
C LYS A 21 16.16 4.15 -30.61
N PRO A 22 16.32 3.08 -29.80
CA PRO A 22 16.42 3.25 -28.37
C PRO A 22 17.74 3.98 -28.09
N SER A 23 17.71 5.31 -28.12
CA SER A 23 18.72 6.15 -27.49
C SER A 23 18.54 5.97 -25.99
N ASN A 24 19.08 4.86 -25.49
CA ASN A 24 19.23 4.49 -24.08
C ASN A 24 18.31 5.25 -23.10
N THR A 25 17.04 4.88 -23.06
CA THR A 25 16.05 5.44 -22.10
C THR A 25 15.87 4.51 -20.90
N VAL A 26 16.95 3.88 -20.44
CA VAL A 26 16.94 3.23 -19.12
C VAL A 26 17.39 4.28 -18.10
N LEU A 27 16.47 5.18 -17.73
CA LEU A 27 16.67 5.98 -16.53
C LEU A 27 16.42 5.06 -15.33
N THR A 28 17.48 4.55 -14.73
CA THR A 28 17.42 3.75 -13.51
C THR A 28 16.88 4.60 -12.36
N ASN A 29 16.35 3.99 -11.30
CA ASN A 29 15.78 4.72 -10.15
C ASN A 29 16.75 5.76 -9.54
N LEU A 30 18.05 5.61 -9.78
CA LEU A 30 19.11 6.55 -9.39
C LEU A 30 19.04 7.91 -10.12
N GLN A 31 18.53 7.96 -11.35
CA GLN A 31 18.44 9.20 -12.14
C GLN A 31 17.21 10.06 -11.81
N ARG A 32 16.28 9.56 -10.96
CA ARG A 32 15.07 10.29 -10.52
C ARG A 32 15.21 10.98 -9.15
N GLY A 33 16.30 10.78 -8.42
CA GLY A 33 16.50 11.43 -7.12
C GLY A 33 15.53 11.00 -6.03
N ASN A 34 15.02 9.76 -6.09
CA ASN A 34 14.24 9.20 -4.99
C ASN A 34 15.17 8.96 -3.80
N THR A 35 15.12 9.83 -2.79
CA THR A 35 15.75 9.61 -1.48
C THR A 35 14.88 8.65 -0.69
N GLU A 36 15.49 7.64 -0.05
CA GLU A 36 14.79 6.75 0.87
C GLU A 36 14.03 7.59 1.90
N ALA A 37 12.73 7.32 2.05
CA ALA A 37 11.93 8.01 3.06
C ALA A 37 12.48 7.61 4.43
N ASN A 38 12.96 8.59 5.20
CA ASN A 38 13.27 8.39 6.61
C ASN A 38 11.94 8.22 7.37
N ILE A 39 11.40 7.01 7.33
CA ILE A 39 10.19 6.65 8.06
C ILE A 39 10.63 6.62 9.54
N PRO A 40 10.06 7.44 10.43
CA PRO A 40 10.41 7.39 11.84
C PRO A 40 10.17 5.97 12.36
N SER A 41 11.08 5.52 13.23
CA SER A 41 11.03 4.23 13.90
C SER A 41 9.61 3.95 14.41
N GLU A 42 9.06 2.79 14.01
CA GLU A 42 7.75 2.23 14.33
C GLU A 42 6.81 3.15 15.13
N ILE A 43 5.79 3.68 14.46
CA ILE A 43 4.70 4.41 15.14
C ILE A 43 4.06 3.45 16.14
N CYS A 44 4.34 3.64 17.43
CA CYS A 44 3.77 2.83 18.49
C CYS A 44 2.31 3.24 18.70
N LEU A 45 1.40 2.50 18.08
CA LEU A 45 -0.04 2.69 18.23
C LEU A 45 -0.54 2.02 19.50
N ASN A 46 -1.49 2.65 20.18
CA ASN A 46 -2.21 2.03 21.28
C ASN A 46 -3.16 0.93 20.76
N PHE A 47 -3.71 0.10 21.66
CA PHE A 47 -4.54 -1.03 21.27
C PHE A 47 -5.80 -0.58 20.51
N HIS A 48 -6.49 0.47 20.97
CA HIS A 48 -7.67 1.04 20.31
C HIS A 48 -7.39 1.46 18.86
N GLU A 49 -6.29 2.17 18.63
CA GLU A 49 -5.85 2.60 17.30
C GLU A 49 -5.57 1.41 16.38
N LYS A 50 -4.89 0.37 16.88
CA LYS A 50 -4.64 -0.86 16.12
C LYS A 50 -5.95 -1.54 15.70
N THR A 51 -6.94 -1.58 16.58
CA THR A 51 -8.25 -2.15 16.26
C THR A 51 -8.97 -1.34 15.18
N GLY A 52 -8.86 -0.01 15.22
CA GLY A 52 -9.42 0.89 14.20
C GLY A 52 -8.72 0.80 12.84
N GLN A 53 -7.45 0.40 12.81
CA GLN A 53 -6.73 0.09 11.56
C GLN A 53 -7.05 -1.29 11.00
N GLY A 54 -7.58 -2.20 11.82
CA GLY A 54 -7.93 -3.55 11.40
C GLY A 54 -6.74 -4.54 11.41
N GLU A 55 -5.59 -4.14 11.95
CA GLU A 55 -4.33 -4.91 11.90
C GLU A 55 -4.10 -5.81 13.12
N ILE A 56 -5.15 -6.12 13.89
CA ILE A 56 -5.03 -6.95 15.09
C ILE A 56 -5.14 -8.45 14.80
N THR A 57 -4.38 -9.27 15.52
CA THR A 57 -4.46 -10.73 15.49
C THR A 57 -5.07 -11.32 16.76
N GLU A 58 -5.56 -12.56 16.70
CA GLU A 58 -6.12 -13.23 17.89
C GLU A 58 -5.07 -13.41 19.00
N GLU A 59 -3.80 -13.62 18.66
CA GLU A 59 -2.71 -13.70 19.65
C GLU A 59 -2.50 -12.38 20.38
N GLN A 60 -2.56 -11.25 19.65
CA GLN A 60 -2.46 -9.93 20.25
C GLN A 60 -3.63 -9.65 21.20
N VAL A 61 -4.85 -10.02 20.80
CA VAL A 61 -6.04 -9.88 21.65
C VAL A 61 -5.95 -10.77 22.89
N ARG A 62 -5.42 -11.99 22.78
CA ARG A 62 -5.23 -12.89 23.93
C ARG A 62 -4.14 -12.41 24.89
N ALA A 63 -3.10 -11.75 24.38
CA ALA A 63 -2.04 -11.16 25.20
C ALA A 63 -2.46 -9.83 25.85
N GLU A 64 -3.46 -9.16 25.27
CA GLU A 64 -3.98 -7.91 25.77
C GLU A 64 -4.86 -8.14 27.00
N HIS A 65 -4.55 -7.44 28.10
CA HIS A 65 -5.29 -7.59 29.36
C HIS A 65 -6.53 -6.69 29.40
N ALA A 66 -6.61 -5.72 28.49
CA ALA A 66 -7.56 -4.62 28.50
C ALA A 66 -8.43 -4.56 27.23
N VAL A 67 -8.82 -5.71 26.68
CA VAL A 67 -9.55 -5.81 25.39
C VAL A 67 -10.92 -5.12 25.35
N ASP A 68 -11.53 -4.88 26.52
CA ASP A 68 -12.82 -4.19 26.66
C ASP A 68 -12.72 -2.90 27.49
N VAL A 69 -11.51 -2.44 27.79
CA VAL A 69 -11.32 -1.23 28.60
C VAL A 69 -11.54 0.01 27.72
N PRO A 70 -12.39 0.96 28.13
CA PRO A 70 -12.59 2.19 27.37
C PRO A 70 -11.39 3.14 27.45
N ASP A 71 -11.22 3.94 26.39
CA ASP A 71 -10.28 5.06 26.38
C ASP A 71 -10.81 6.27 27.17
N SER A 72 -10.09 7.40 27.13
CA SER A 72 -10.48 8.64 27.82
C SER A 72 -11.80 9.24 27.32
N ASN A 73 -12.27 8.84 26.14
CA ASN A 73 -13.53 9.27 25.55
C ASN A 73 -14.66 8.25 25.78
N GLN A 74 -14.42 7.24 26.62
CA GLN A 74 -15.35 6.14 26.90
C GLN A 74 -15.58 5.19 25.71
N PHE A 75 -14.67 5.14 24.73
CA PHE A 75 -14.74 4.21 23.62
C PHE A 75 -13.89 2.96 23.88
N THR A 76 -14.53 1.79 23.85
CA THR A 76 -13.82 0.50 23.90
C THR A 76 -13.16 0.19 22.56
N PRO A 77 -12.19 -0.74 22.49
CA PRO A 77 -11.57 -1.15 21.24
C PRO A 77 -12.59 -1.62 20.19
N LEU A 78 -13.70 -2.22 20.61
CA LEU A 78 -14.78 -2.61 19.70
C LEU A 78 -15.46 -1.39 19.05
N HIS A 79 -15.62 -0.26 19.76
CA HIS A 79 -16.16 0.97 19.16
C HIS A 79 -15.25 1.49 18.05
N TRP A 80 -13.94 1.45 18.25
CA TRP A 80 -12.94 1.87 17.25
C TRP A 80 -13.03 0.99 16.00
N ALA A 81 -13.03 -0.34 16.16
CA ALA A 81 -13.19 -1.28 15.04
C ALA A 81 -14.49 -1.04 14.26
N CYS A 82 -15.62 -0.85 14.96
CA CYS A 82 -16.93 -0.59 14.33
C CYS A 82 -16.98 0.76 13.62
N TYR A 83 -16.47 1.82 14.24
CA TYR A 83 -16.48 3.18 13.69
C TYR A 83 -15.73 3.26 12.36
N TYR A 84 -14.59 2.58 12.26
CA TYR A 84 -13.79 2.51 11.02
C TYR A 84 -14.21 1.39 10.06
N GLY A 85 -15.25 0.62 10.39
CA GLY A 85 -15.75 -0.46 9.53
C GLY A 85 -14.82 -1.67 9.41
N GLN A 86 -13.97 -1.90 10.41
CA GLN A 86 -13.00 -3.00 10.43
C GLN A 86 -13.66 -4.31 10.85
N LEU A 87 -14.37 -4.96 9.92
CA LEU A 87 -15.10 -6.20 10.18
C LEU A 87 -14.21 -7.29 10.78
N ALA A 88 -13.00 -7.50 10.25
CA ALA A 88 -12.08 -8.51 10.74
C ALA A 88 -11.73 -8.29 12.23
N ALA A 89 -11.29 -7.08 12.58
CA ALA A 89 -11.00 -6.73 13.97
C ALA A 89 -12.23 -6.84 14.88
N ALA A 90 -13.39 -6.35 14.44
CA ALA A 90 -14.63 -6.45 15.20
C ALA A 90 -15.02 -7.91 15.46
N THR A 91 -14.93 -8.79 14.46
CA THR A 91 -15.24 -10.21 14.62
C THR A 91 -14.30 -10.91 15.58
N ILE A 92 -13.01 -10.54 15.61
CA ILE A 92 -12.08 -11.05 16.61
C ILE A 92 -12.51 -10.56 17.99
N LEU A 93 -12.65 -9.25 18.19
CA LEU A 93 -12.99 -8.67 19.50
C LEU A 93 -14.30 -9.24 20.07
N ILE A 94 -15.34 -9.41 19.27
CA ILE A 94 -16.64 -9.97 19.70
C ILE A 94 -16.47 -11.36 20.32
N LYS A 95 -15.57 -12.22 19.80
CA LYS A 95 -15.32 -13.56 20.36
C LYS A 95 -14.70 -13.53 21.77
N TYR A 96 -13.99 -12.45 22.10
CA TYR A 96 -13.25 -12.34 23.36
C TYR A 96 -13.94 -11.41 24.37
N VAL A 97 -14.86 -10.54 23.92
CA VAL A 97 -15.62 -9.62 24.77
C VAL A 97 -16.95 -10.23 25.24
N LEU A 98 -17.56 -11.14 24.47
CA LEU A 98 -18.79 -11.83 24.87
C LEU A 98 -18.44 -13.25 25.39
N PRO A 99 -18.85 -13.63 26.62
CA PRO A 99 -18.60 -14.96 27.19
C PRO A 99 -19.40 -16.07 26.49
#